data_AF-A0A9W7G794-F1
#
_entry.id   AF-A0A9W7G794-F1
#
_cell.length_a   1.000
_cell.length_b   1.000
_cell.length_c   1.000
_cell.angle_alpha   90.00
_cell.angle_beta   90.00
_cell.angle_gamma   90.00
#
_symmetry.space_group_name_H-M   'P 1'
#
loop_
_entity.id
_entity.type
_entity.pdbx_description
1 polymer ?
#
loop_
_entity_poly.entity_id
_entity_poly.type
_entity_poly.pdbx_seq_one_letter_code
_entity_poly.pdbx_strand_id
1 'polypeptide(L)'
;MPPARMNATSGSSMRSLNSKTNFSTQQLPSLGGGVAQLESELDSTKNALKKVNSDLIRSRESYVRRERAYKTRIDELEDELQLLKSDKASFLSHDKKMVTLKRNINNMQRAIEDNVDIVQDRTTKILQEQERDLLRAFRARLFDVQTELEQEKSRTDNGATEHIDKLHKAQKHLEKYQNINNKLDEHNRTLIKANETLQKEFDSQNEDRNYLIQKLVEEKRRSARLAQECERTERENQKLVKQLEAGKKTIGMGMTLDSFDFAASPGPGGRGSQRPGTTGGIVRSLADTGADNRYKEIIKRLKRLLETERVKAQKAKDEHITLQNSKTEMEKLLRDSIEDVRDQIRKRRKAAPSSSSSTGKGSRRSILGTGKSDGGVSVDDFTSSDRERVLELLFAKERVITLLQIKAFPPASALADANKGPEGTKAKPPSAQDLKIAYDGQGRPQSSNNAMGKMGVPQVAGGRPITAGL
;
A
#
# COMPACT_ATOMS: atom_id res chain seq x y z
N MET A 1 -14.95 66.79 -16.13
CA MET A 1 -15.38 68.20 -16.25
C MET A 1 -14.68 68.83 -17.44
N PRO A 2 -15.44 69.44 -18.38
CA PRO A 2 -14.97 70.27 -19.50
C PRO A 2 -14.78 71.74 -19.01
N PRO A 3 -14.42 72.79 -19.80
CA PRO A 3 -15.04 73.25 -21.06
C PRO A 3 -14.02 73.63 -22.19
N ALA A 4 -14.30 73.41 -23.48
CA ALA A 4 -15.18 74.15 -24.40
C ALA A 4 -14.53 75.35 -25.12
N ARG A 5 -14.95 75.51 -26.39
CA ARG A 5 -14.91 76.68 -27.30
C ARG A 5 -13.67 76.80 -28.20
N MET A 6 -13.73 77.28 -29.45
CA MET A 6 -14.80 77.66 -30.39
C MET A 6 -14.11 77.85 -31.76
N ASN A 7 -14.56 77.19 -32.82
CA ASN A 7 -15.23 77.77 -34.00
C ASN A 7 -15.03 79.26 -34.30
N ALA A 8 -14.38 79.55 -35.43
CA ALA A 8 -14.67 80.60 -36.40
C ALA A 8 -14.04 80.12 -37.72
N THR A 9 -14.73 79.75 -38.81
CA THR A 9 -15.85 80.37 -39.52
C THR A 9 -15.55 81.81 -39.94
N SER A 10 -14.88 81.96 -41.08
CA SER A 10 -15.08 83.11 -41.97
C SER A 10 -15.09 82.61 -43.40
N GLY A 11 -16.28 82.14 -43.80
CA GLY A 11 -16.67 82.15 -45.19
C GLY A 11 -17.08 83.56 -45.63
N SER A 12 -17.54 83.60 -46.88
CA SER A 12 -18.11 84.72 -47.62
C SER A 12 -17.10 85.67 -48.27
N SER A 13 -16.88 85.53 -49.58
CA SER A 13 -17.85 85.81 -50.67
C SER A 13 -17.84 87.30 -51.00
N MET A 14 -17.39 87.61 -52.22
CA MET A 14 -18.13 88.39 -53.22
C MET A 14 -17.25 88.44 -54.48
N ARG A 15 -17.64 87.69 -55.52
CA ARG A 15 -18.30 88.19 -56.74
C ARG A 15 -17.35 89.04 -57.60
N SER A 16 -16.82 88.49 -58.69
CA SER A 16 -17.49 88.33 -59.99
C SER A 16 -18.06 89.65 -60.52
N LEU A 17 -17.30 90.32 -61.37
CA LEU A 17 -17.74 90.93 -62.64
C LEU A 17 -16.52 90.82 -63.59
N ASN A 18 -16.51 90.01 -64.65
CA ASN A 18 -17.37 90.00 -65.83
C ASN A 18 -17.18 91.24 -66.71
N SER A 19 -16.31 91.15 -67.72
CA SER A 19 -16.55 91.60 -69.10
C SER A 19 -15.39 91.09 -69.95
N LYS A 20 -15.58 90.06 -70.78
CA LYS A 20 -16.10 90.17 -72.16
C LYS A 20 -15.33 91.22 -72.98
N THR A 21 -14.47 90.75 -73.86
CA THR A 21 -14.53 90.96 -75.33
C THR A 21 -13.53 89.95 -75.93
N ASN A 22 -13.94 88.93 -76.71
CA ASN A 22 -14.39 89.03 -78.12
C ASN A 22 -13.42 89.89 -78.93
N PHE A 23 -12.92 89.55 -80.11
CA PHE A 23 -13.09 88.44 -81.04
C PHE A 23 -12.11 88.76 -82.18
N SER A 24 -11.80 87.77 -83.01
CA SER A 24 -11.45 87.94 -84.43
C SER A 24 -10.10 88.55 -84.80
N THR A 25 -9.48 88.27 -85.95
CA THR A 25 -9.59 87.27 -87.02
C THR A 25 -8.72 87.83 -88.17
N GLN A 26 -7.93 86.95 -88.78
CA GLN A 26 -7.43 87.00 -90.18
C GLN A 26 -6.27 87.91 -90.63
N GLN A 27 -5.35 87.22 -91.34
CA GLN A 27 -4.71 87.53 -92.64
C GLN A 27 -3.73 88.73 -92.70
N LEU A 28 -2.41 88.47 -92.92
CA LEU A 28 -1.68 88.39 -94.22
C LEU A 28 -1.75 89.72 -95.02
N PRO A 29 -0.75 90.16 -95.82
CA PRO A 29 0.71 89.97 -95.86
C PRO A 29 1.44 91.36 -95.91
N SER A 30 2.65 91.40 -96.49
CA SER A 30 3.25 92.56 -97.18
C SER A 30 4.17 93.49 -96.38
N LEU A 31 5.46 93.24 -96.57
CA LEU A 31 6.60 94.10 -96.24
C LEU A 31 6.53 95.42 -97.01
N GLY A 32 6.42 96.57 -96.32
CA GLY A 32 6.54 97.87 -96.99
C GLY A 32 6.36 99.16 -96.19
N GLY A 33 5.86 99.14 -94.94
CA GLY A 33 5.62 100.37 -94.15
C GLY A 33 5.77 100.27 -92.63
N GLY A 34 6.30 99.14 -92.12
CA GLY A 34 6.19 98.74 -90.71
C GLY A 34 6.97 99.54 -89.66
N VAL A 35 7.81 100.52 -90.02
CA VAL A 35 8.68 101.20 -89.03
C VAL A 35 7.94 102.30 -88.27
N ALA A 36 7.15 103.16 -88.93
CA ALA A 36 6.49 104.30 -88.28
C ALA A 36 5.27 103.92 -87.41
N GLN A 37 4.55 102.87 -87.79
CA GLN A 37 3.38 102.40 -87.03
C GLN A 37 3.80 101.59 -85.79
N LEU A 38 4.90 100.83 -85.89
CA LEU A 38 5.54 100.20 -84.74
C LEU A 38 6.14 101.24 -83.77
N GLU A 39 6.70 102.35 -84.25
CA GLU A 39 7.22 103.42 -83.38
C GLU A 39 6.09 104.13 -82.58
N SER A 40 4.95 104.41 -83.21
CA SER A 40 3.78 104.99 -82.50
C SER A 40 3.17 104.01 -81.48
N GLU A 41 3.05 102.72 -81.83
CA GLU A 41 2.65 101.68 -80.87
C GLU A 41 3.68 101.49 -79.76
N LEU A 42 4.98 101.60 -80.06
CA LEU A 42 6.05 101.53 -79.06
C LEU A 42 5.98 102.69 -78.06
N ASP A 43 5.67 103.91 -78.52
CA ASP A 43 5.55 105.06 -77.62
C ASP A 43 4.22 105.07 -76.85
N SER A 44 3.14 104.60 -77.45
CA SER A 44 1.86 104.35 -76.75
C SER A 44 2.02 103.28 -75.67
N THR A 45 2.67 102.16 -75.99
CA THR A 45 2.97 101.09 -75.01
C THR A 45 3.92 101.58 -73.94
N LYS A 46 4.98 102.34 -74.24
CA LYS A 46 5.85 102.98 -73.24
C LYS A 46 5.07 103.91 -72.30
N ASN A 47 4.16 104.72 -72.81
CA ASN A 47 3.35 105.62 -71.99
C ASN A 47 2.35 104.85 -71.12
N ALA A 48 1.73 103.79 -71.65
CA ALA A 48 0.91 102.88 -70.87
C ALA A 48 1.73 102.17 -69.78
N LEU A 49 2.95 101.72 -70.09
CA LEU A 49 3.88 101.08 -69.16
C LEU A 49 4.31 102.05 -68.05
N LYS A 50 4.59 103.32 -68.39
CA LYS A 50 4.85 104.38 -67.40
C LYS A 50 3.65 104.63 -66.49
N LYS A 51 2.42 104.68 -67.04
CA LYS A 51 1.20 104.87 -66.26
C LYS A 51 0.94 103.69 -65.32
N VAL A 52 1.04 102.46 -65.84
CA VAL A 52 0.92 101.23 -65.02
C VAL A 52 2.02 101.18 -63.96
N ASN A 53 3.25 101.57 -64.28
CA ASN A 53 4.33 101.64 -63.30
C ASN A 53 4.06 102.70 -62.22
N SER A 54 3.56 103.88 -62.59
CA SER A 54 3.16 104.90 -61.59
C SER A 54 1.99 104.43 -60.72
N ASP A 55 1.01 103.74 -61.30
CA ASP A 55 -0.13 103.18 -60.57
C ASP A 55 0.30 102.03 -59.65
N LEU A 56 1.26 101.21 -60.08
CA LEU A 56 1.85 100.13 -59.28
C LEU A 56 2.68 100.69 -58.12
N ILE A 57 3.47 101.73 -58.35
CA ILE A 57 4.20 102.44 -57.29
C ILE A 57 3.21 103.05 -56.30
N ARG A 58 2.18 103.75 -56.77
CA ARG A 58 1.15 104.37 -55.91
C ARG A 58 0.37 103.31 -55.12
N SER A 59 0.06 102.18 -55.73
CA SER A 59 -0.59 101.04 -55.09
C SER A 59 0.31 100.43 -54.01
N ARG A 60 1.60 100.19 -54.32
CA ARG A 60 2.59 99.70 -53.38
C ARG A 60 2.76 100.66 -52.19
N GLU A 61 2.83 101.96 -52.44
CA GLU A 61 2.89 102.97 -51.38
C GLU A 61 1.63 102.97 -50.51
N SER A 62 0.44 102.81 -51.11
CA SER A 62 -0.82 102.68 -50.38
C SER A 62 -0.85 101.43 -49.50
N TYR A 63 -0.32 100.30 -49.98
CA TYR A 63 -0.17 99.08 -49.16
C TYR A 63 0.83 99.28 -48.03
N VAL A 64 1.99 99.88 -48.30
CA VAL A 64 3.00 100.16 -47.26
C VAL A 64 2.46 101.11 -46.20
N ARG A 65 1.68 102.13 -46.59
CA ARG A 65 1.02 103.04 -45.62
C ARG A 65 0.00 102.31 -44.76
N ARG A 66 -0.85 101.46 -45.37
CA ARG A 66 -1.81 100.63 -44.62
C ARG A 66 -1.11 99.63 -43.70
N GLU A 67 -0.06 98.97 -44.17
CA GLU A 67 0.74 98.04 -43.38
C GLU A 67 1.39 98.73 -42.18
N ARG A 68 1.97 99.94 -42.38
CA ARG A 68 2.51 100.74 -41.27
C ARG A 68 1.42 101.12 -40.26
N ALA A 69 0.25 101.56 -40.73
CA ALA A 69 -0.87 101.88 -39.85
C ALA A 69 -1.37 100.67 -39.05
N TYR A 70 -1.44 99.48 -39.68
CA TYR A 70 -1.79 98.24 -38.98
C TYR A 70 -0.72 97.80 -37.99
N LYS A 71 0.57 97.94 -38.31
CA LYS A 71 1.66 97.66 -37.37
C LYS A 71 1.59 98.57 -36.15
N THR A 72 1.46 99.89 -36.36
CA THR A 72 1.28 100.82 -35.25
C THR A 72 0.06 100.47 -34.40
N ARG A 73 -1.06 100.07 -35.02
CA ARG A 73 -2.25 99.65 -34.27
C ARG A 73 -2.05 98.33 -33.51
N ILE A 74 -1.28 97.39 -34.06
CA ILE A 74 -0.91 96.15 -33.39
C ILE A 74 -0.02 96.47 -32.18
N ASP A 75 0.99 97.32 -32.36
CA ASP A 75 1.90 97.74 -31.28
C ASP A 75 1.11 98.41 -30.14
N GLU A 76 0.18 99.33 -30.47
CA GLU A 76 -0.72 99.94 -29.49
C GLU A 76 -1.57 98.91 -28.73
N LEU A 77 -2.14 97.91 -29.43
CA LEU A 77 -2.96 96.87 -28.81
C LEU A 77 -2.12 95.91 -27.96
N GLU A 78 -0.89 95.63 -28.34
CA GLU A 78 0.05 94.83 -27.56
C GLU A 78 0.44 95.56 -26.27
N ASP A 79 0.71 96.87 -26.34
CA ASP A 79 0.97 97.72 -25.19
C ASP A 79 -0.24 97.78 -24.24
N GLU A 80 -1.46 97.98 -24.77
CA GLU A 80 -2.71 97.95 -23.99
C GLU A 80 -2.91 96.59 -23.29
N LEU A 81 -2.65 95.48 -23.99
CA LEU A 81 -2.74 94.14 -23.41
C LEU A 81 -1.68 93.90 -22.34
N GLN A 82 -0.47 94.43 -22.53
CA GLN A 82 0.61 94.32 -21.55
C GLN A 82 0.28 95.13 -20.29
N LEU A 83 -0.24 96.35 -20.45
CA LEU A 83 -0.75 97.18 -19.36
C LEU A 83 -1.86 96.45 -18.60
N LEU A 84 -2.89 95.94 -19.29
CA LEU A 84 -3.98 95.19 -18.65
C LEU A 84 -3.51 93.93 -17.92
N LYS A 85 -2.52 93.21 -18.46
CA LYS A 85 -1.92 92.05 -17.78
C LYS A 85 -1.16 92.49 -16.53
N SER A 86 -0.40 93.57 -16.60
CA SER A 86 0.35 94.11 -15.47
C SER A 86 -0.56 94.67 -14.38
N ASP A 87 -1.64 95.36 -14.74
CA ASP A 87 -2.66 95.88 -13.82
C ASP A 87 -3.44 94.75 -13.17
N LYS A 88 -3.81 93.71 -13.93
CA LYS A 88 -4.47 92.52 -13.38
C LYS A 88 -3.54 91.77 -12.43
N ALA A 89 -2.27 91.63 -12.77
CA ALA A 89 -1.26 91.04 -11.88
C ALA A 89 -1.03 91.90 -10.63
N SER A 90 -1.01 93.23 -10.79
CA SER A 90 -0.89 94.20 -9.71
C SER A 90 -2.09 94.14 -8.77
N PHE A 91 -3.32 94.16 -9.28
CA PHE A 91 -4.55 94.02 -8.50
C PHE A 91 -4.60 92.69 -7.72
N LEU A 92 -4.20 91.58 -8.36
CA LEU A 92 -4.07 90.28 -7.72
C LEU A 92 -2.90 90.20 -6.69
N SER A 93 -1.95 91.14 -6.74
CA SER A 93 -0.82 91.22 -5.79
C SER A 93 -1.06 92.21 -4.65
N HIS A 94 -1.88 93.25 -4.86
CA HIS A 94 -2.13 94.32 -3.89
C HIS A 94 -3.20 93.98 -2.87
N ASP A 95 -4.14 93.08 -3.19
CA ASP A 95 -5.08 92.59 -2.19
C ASP A 95 -4.36 91.63 -1.23
N LYS A 96 -3.83 92.21 -0.14
CA LYS A 96 -3.15 91.48 0.95
C LYS A 96 -3.96 90.29 1.43
N LYS A 97 -5.30 90.38 1.44
CA LYS A 97 -6.18 89.26 1.82
C LYS A 97 -6.10 88.12 0.81
N MET A 98 -6.11 88.42 -0.48
CA MET A 98 -6.04 87.40 -1.54
C MET A 98 -4.64 86.76 -1.63
N VAL A 99 -3.56 87.52 -1.42
CA VAL A 99 -2.19 86.95 -1.32
C VAL A 99 -2.07 86.01 -0.12
N THR A 100 -2.62 86.40 1.03
CA THR A 100 -2.64 85.56 2.24
C THR A 100 -3.48 84.30 2.01
N LEU A 101 -4.64 84.43 1.36
CA LEU A 101 -5.49 83.29 1.00
C LEU A 101 -4.78 82.34 0.03
N LYS A 102 -4.13 82.85 -1.03
CA LYS A 102 -3.33 82.03 -1.94
C LYS A 102 -2.19 81.31 -1.22
N ARG A 103 -1.50 81.98 -0.30
CA ARG A 103 -0.45 81.36 0.51
C ARG A 103 -1.01 80.25 1.41
N ASN A 104 -2.16 80.49 2.04
CA ASN A 104 -2.85 79.49 2.87
C ASN A 104 -3.31 78.30 2.03
N ILE A 105 -3.91 78.53 0.86
CA ILE A 105 -4.31 77.48 -0.08
C ILE A 105 -3.10 76.67 -0.52
N ASN A 106 -2.00 77.31 -0.92
CA ASN A 106 -0.77 76.62 -1.31
C ASN A 106 -0.15 75.83 -0.15
N ASN A 107 -0.20 76.37 1.08
CA ASN A 107 0.27 75.66 2.27
C ASN A 107 -0.61 74.44 2.59
N MET A 108 -1.94 74.57 2.50
CA MET A 108 -2.84 73.43 2.68
C MET A 108 -2.67 72.40 1.57
N GLN A 109 -2.48 72.84 0.32
CA GLN A 109 -2.24 71.96 -0.81
C GLN A 109 -0.94 71.19 -0.63
N ARG A 110 0.16 71.85 -0.23
CA ARG A 110 1.41 71.16 0.13
C ARG A 110 1.20 70.17 1.26
N ALA A 111 0.49 70.55 2.33
CA ALA A 111 0.20 69.62 3.41
C ALA A 111 -0.63 68.42 2.94
N ILE A 112 -1.54 68.60 1.98
CA ILE A 112 -2.29 67.49 1.38
C ILE A 112 -1.35 66.61 0.54
N GLU A 113 -0.49 67.21 -0.29
CA GLU A 113 0.52 66.50 -1.07
C GLU A 113 1.46 65.66 -0.18
N ASP A 114 2.02 66.26 0.89
CA ASP A 114 2.86 65.57 1.86
C ASP A 114 2.12 64.39 2.54
N ASN A 115 0.85 64.59 2.89
CA ASN A 115 0.04 63.51 3.48
C ASN A 115 -0.28 62.40 2.47
N VAL A 116 -0.50 62.75 1.19
CA VAL A 116 -0.71 61.78 0.11
C VAL A 116 0.56 60.95 -0.08
N ASP A 117 1.73 61.56 -0.10
CA ASP A 117 3.01 60.87 -0.21
C ASP A 117 3.22 59.91 0.97
N ILE A 118 2.93 60.34 2.21
CA ILE A 118 2.99 59.48 3.40
C ILE A 118 2.03 58.29 3.28
N VAL A 119 0.81 58.50 2.79
CA VAL A 119 -0.17 57.41 2.61
C VAL A 119 0.27 56.47 1.50
N GLN A 120 0.84 56.98 0.41
CA GLN A 120 1.39 56.17 -0.68
C GLN A 120 2.56 55.33 -0.20
N ASP A 121 3.51 55.90 0.54
CA ASP A 121 4.65 55.18 1.12
C ASP A 121 4.21 54.11 2.12
N ARG A 122 3.22 54.41 2.95
CA ARG A 122 2.63 53.40 3.85
C ARG A 122 1.94 52.29 3.06
N THR A 123 1.20 52.62 2.00
CA THR A 123 0.48 51.64 1.19
C THR A 123 1.47 50.73 0.45
N THR A 124 2.53 51.28 -0.16
CA THR A 124 3.56 50.48 -0.84
C THR A 124 4.29 49.56 0.14
N LYS A 125 4.61 50.05 1.35
CA LYS A 125 5.22 49.24 2.41
C LYS A 125 4.31 48.09 2.87
N ILE A 126 3.01 48.36 3.08
CA ILE A 126 2.03 47.32 3.46
C ILE A 126 1.93 46.26 2.35
N LEU A 127 1.87 46.67 1.07
CA LEU A 127 1.82 45.73 -0.04
C LEU A 127 3.08 44.85 -0.12
N GLN A 128 4.27 45.42 0.08
CA GLN A 128 5.53 44.66 0.13
C GLN A 128 5.59 43.69 1.32
N GLU A 129 5.06 44.08 2.48
CA GLU A 129 4.96 43.21 3.65
C GLU A 129 4.00 42.05 3.40
N GLN A 130 2.82 42.32 2.83
CA GLN A 130 1.85 41.28 2.44
C GLN A 130 2.43 40.31 1.40
N GLU A 131 3.16 40.79 0.40
CA GLU A 131 3.86 39.94 -0.57
C GLU A 131 4.88 39.04 0.13
N ARG A 132 5.67 39.59 1.06
CA ARG A 132 6.65 38.83 1.83
C ARG A 132 6.00 37.74 2.67
N ASP A 133 4.88 38.04 3.32
CA ASP A 133 4.13 37.09 4.13
C ASP A 133 3.49 36.00 3.28
N LEU A 134 2.95 36.36 2.12
CA LEU A 134 2.43 35.41 1.14
C LEU A 134 3.52 34.46 0.65
N LEU A 135 4.71 34.98 0.30
CA LEU A 135 5.86 34.17 -0.08
C LEU A 135 6.34 33.27 1.06
N ARG A 136 6.30 33.74 2.31
CA ARG A 136 6.64 32.93 3.48
C ARG A 136 5.64 31.79 3.68
N ALA A 137 4.34 32.06 3.54
CA ALA A 137 3.29 31.04 3.61
C ALA A 137 3.43 30.01 2.48
N PHE A 138 3.70 30.46 1.26
CA PHE A 138 3.96 29.55 0.13
C PHE A 138 5.19 28.69 0.35
N ARG A 139 6.30 29.24 0.86
CA ARG A 139 7.50 28.46 1.19
C ARG A 139 7.25 27.43 2.28
N ALA A 140 6.51 27.80 3.34
CA ALA A 140 6.12 26.86 4.39
C ALA A 140 5.28 25.71 3.81
N ARG A 141 4.27 26.02 2.99
CA ARG A 141 3.44 25.00 2.35
C ARG A 141 4.21 24.11 1.38
N LEU A 142 5.16 24.67 0.61
CA LEU A 142 6.03 23.88 -0.27
C LEU A 142 6.91 22.93 0.52
N PHE A 143 7.46 23.39 1.66
CA PHE A 143 8.22 22.53 2.56
C PHE A 143 7.34 21.41 3.14
N ASP A 144 6.13 21.74 3.61
CA ASP A 144 5.18 20.75 4.12
C ASP A 144 4.87 19.67 3.06
N VAL A 145 4.53 20.09 1.83
CA VAL A 145 4.27 19.19 0.70
C VAL A 145 5.50 18.34 0.36
N GLN A 146 6.70 18.93 0.38
CA GLN A 146 7.94 18.20 0.13
C GLN A 146 8.21 17.16 1.22
N THR A 147 7.98 17.50 2.49
CA THR A 147 8.10 16.55 3.60
C THR A 147 7.06 15.44 3.55
N GLU A 148 5.83 15.75 3.13
CA GLU A 148 4.77 14.76 2.95
C GLU A 148 5.12 13.77 1.82
N LEU A 149 5.64 14.28 0.71
CA LEU A 149 6.08 13.46 -0.43
C LEU A 149 7.27 12.56 -0.06
N GLU A 150 8.23 13.07 0.71
CA GLU A 150 9.34 12.27 1.21
C GLU A 150 8.87 11.21 2.21
N GLN A 151 7.93 11.55 3.09
CA GLN A 151 7.29 10.59 3.99
C GLN A 151 6.53 9.51 3.21
N GLU A 152 5.77 9.87 2.19
CA GLU A 152 5.02 8.92 1.37
C GLU A 152 5.96 7.96 0.63
N LYS A 153 7.06 8.48 0.03
CA LYS A 153 8.13 7.64 -0.55
C LYS A 153 8.74 6.67 0.47
N SER A 154 9.08 7.17 1.66
CA SER A 154 9.66 6.31 2.71
C SER A 154 8.66 5.25 3.18
N ARG A 155 7.35 5.54 3.20
CA ARG A 155 6.30 4.58 3.53
C ARG A 155 6.15 3.53 2.44
N THR A 156 6.18 3.90 1.17
CA THR A 156 6.10 2.93 0.07
C THR A 156 7.32 2.01 0.05
N ASP A 157 8.51 2.55 0.28
CA ASP A 157 9.76 1.77 0.31
C ASP A 157 9.81 0.83 1.52
N ASN A 158 9.37 1.30 2.69
CA ASN A 158 9.24 0.46 3.89
C ASN A 158 8.18 -0.63 3.69
N GLY A 159 7.05 -0.31 3.07
CA GLY A 159 5.99 -1.29 2.75
C GLY A 159 6.50 -2.42 1.85
N ALA A 160 7.22 -2.07 0.78
CA ALA A 160 7.84 -3.06 -0.10
C ALA A 160 8.84 -3.96 0.66
N THR A 161 9.67 -3.36 1.51
CA THR A 161 10.65 -4.08 2.34
C THR A 161 9.96 -5.05 3.30
N GLU A 162 8.88 -4.64 3.97
CA GLU A 162 8.10 -5.52 4.84
C GLU A 162 7.46 -6.70 4.09
N HIS A 163 6.98 -6.47 2.87
CA HIS A 163 6.42 -7.54 2.04
C HIS A 163 7.50 -8.56 1.63
N ILE A 164 8.68 -8.08 1.28
CA ILE A 164 9.85 -8.93 0.99
C ILE A 164 10.24 -9.76 2.21
N ASP A 165 10.29 -9.16 3.40
CA ASP A 165 10.61 -9.87 4.64
C ASP A 165 9.56 -10.93 5.01
N LYS A 166 8.27 -10.62 4.83
CA LYS A 166 7.17 -11.59 5.02
C LYS A 166 7.31 -12.76 4.04
N LEU A 167 7.67 -12.48 2.78
CA LEU A 167 7.90 -13.50 1.76
C LEU A 167 9.10 -14.40 2.11
N HIS A 168 10.23 -13.83 2.55
CA HIS A 168 11.38 -14.61 3.01
C HIS A 168 11.06 -15.47 4.24
N LYS A 169 10.30 -14.96 5.21
CA LYS A 169 9.84 -15.75 6.36
C LYS A 169 8.96 -16.91 5.90
N ALA A 170 7.99 -16.66 5.03
CA ALA A 170 7.12 -17.70 4.49
C ALA A 170 7.91 -18.78 3.72
N GLN A 171 8.88 -18.38 2.90
CA GLN A 171 9.78 -19.29 2.19
C GLN A 171 10.60 -20.15 3.15
N LYS A 172 11.13 -19.57 4.23
CA LYS A 172 11.85 -20.32 5.27
C LYS A 172 10.96 -21.32 6.00
N HIS A 173 9.68 -20.98 6.22
CA HIS A 173 8.71 -21.92 6.78
C HIS A 173 8.39 -23.05 5.79
N LEU A 174 8.21 -22.74 4.51
CA LEU A 174 8.01 -23.73 3.45
C LEU A 174 9.17 -24.73 3.41
N GLU A 175 10.41 -24.25 3.41
CA GLU A 175 11.60 -25.10 3.41
C GLU A 175 11.66 -26.02 4.64
N LYS A 176 11.31 -25.50 5.83
CA LYS A 176 11.20 -26.33 7.04
C LYS A 176 10.15 -27.44 6.88
N TYR A 177 8.98 -27.12 6.35
CA TYR A 177 7.93 -28.11 6.13
C TYR A 177 8.32 -29.13 5.05
N GLN A 178 8.97 -28.71 3.97
CA GLN A 178 9.53 -29.60 2.96
C GLN A 178 10.55 -30.55 3.58
N ASN A 179 11.46 -30.06 4.42
CA ASN A 179 12.44 -30.89 5.11
C ASN A 179 11.79 -31.90 6.07
N ILE A 180 10.72 -31.52 6.78
CA ILE A 180 9.96 -32.43 7.64
C ILE A 180 9.24 -33.49 6.80
N ASN A 181 8.61 -33.08 5.68
CA ASN A 181 7.91 -33.99 4.80
C ASN A 181 8.87 -35.02 4.19
N ASN A 182 10.04 -34.58 3.72
CA ASN A 182 11.08 -35.47 3.19
C ASN A 182 11.54 -36.51 4.24
N LYS A 183 11.71 -36.09 5.51
CA LYS A 183 12.04 -37.02 6.61
C LYS A 183 10.92 -38.00 6.90
N LEU A 184 9.67 -37.54 6.88
CA LEU A 184 8.50 -38.39 7.09
C LEU A 184 8.37 -39.42 5.96
N ASP A 185 8.60 -39.02 4.71
CA ASP A 185 8.60 -39.91 3.55
C ASP A 185 9.70 -40.96 3.64
N GLU A 186 10.89 -40.59 4.10
CA GLU A 186 12.00 -41.54 4.34
C GLU A 186 11.65 -42.57 5.43
N HIS A 187 11.06 -42.12 6.54
CA HIS A 187 10.57 -43.02 7.60
C HIS A 187 9.46 -43.94 7.11
N ASN A 188 8.49 -43.41 6.35
CA ASN A 188 7.41 -44.20 5.78
C ASN A 188 7.94 -45.24 4.80
N ARG A 189 8.90 -44.89 3.93
CA ARG A 189 9.56 -45.86 3.04
C ARG A 189 10.25 -46.98 3.82
N THR A 190 10.89 -46.65 4.94
CA THR A 190 11.55 -47.63 5.80
C THR A 190 10.54 -48.58 6.45
N LEU A 191 9.42 -48.03 6.96
CA LEU A 191 8.34 -48.83 7.56
C LEU A 191 7.63 -49.72 6.53
N ILE A 192 7.42 -49.23 5.30
CA ILE A 192 6.85 -50.01 4.20
C ILE A 192 7.76 -51.21 3.91
N LYS A 193 9.07 -50.99 3.74
CA LYS A 193 10.03 -52.08 3.51
C LYS A 193 10.02 -53.10 4.67
N ALA A 194 9.99 -52.65 5.92
CA ALA A 194 9.95 -53.55 7.08
C ALA A 194 8.64 -54.35 7.14
N ASN A 195 7.50 -53.75 6.79
CA ASN A 195 6.24 -54.47 6.68
C ASN A 195 6.27 -55.50 5.55
N GLU A 196 6.83 -55.15 4.39
CA GLU A 196 6.99 -56.09 3.27
C GLU A 196 7.89 -57.28 3.66
N THR A 197 8.96 -57.06 4.42
CA THR A 197 9.79 -58.16 4.91
C THR A 197 9.06 -59.03 5.92
N LEU A 198 8.37 -58.44 6.89
CA LEU A 198 7.58 -59.19 7.88
C LEU A 198 6.46 -59.99 7.22
N GLN A 199 5.82 -59.45 6.19
CA GLN A 199 4.78 -60.14 5.45
C GLN A 199 5.36 -61.38 4.73
N LYS A 200 6.52 -61.24 4.08
CA LYS A 200 7.22 -62.38 3.46
C LYS A 200 7.62 -63.44 4.49
N GLU A 201 8.12 -63.03 5.66
CA GLU A 201 8.45 -63.95 6.76
C GLU A 201 7.20 -64.70 7.25
N PHE A 202 6.07 -64.00 7.40
CA PHE A 202 4.81 -64.61 7.80
C PHE A 202 4.27 -65.60 6.77
N ASP A 203 4.35 -65.26 5.48
CA ASP A 203 3.94 -66.14 4.39
C ASP A 203 4.81 -67.40 4.35
N SER A 204 6.13 -67.26 4.48
CA SER A 204 7.06 -68.40 4.59
C SER A 204 6.75 -69.30 5.79
N GLN A 205 6.46 -68.72 6.97
CA GLN A 205 6.07 -69.50 8.15
C GLN A 205 4.74 -70.24 7.95
N ASN A 206 3.79 -69.65 7.23
CA ASN A 206 2.53 -70.33 6.90
C ASN A 206 2.74 -71.45 5.89
N GLU A 207 3.61 -71.29 4.91
CA GLU A 207 4.01 -72.36 3.98
C GLU A 207 4.63 -73.54 4.74
N ASP A 208 5.59 -73.28 5.64
CA ASP A 208 6.20 -74.30 6.48
C ASP A 208 5.18 -75.01 7.38
N ARG A 209 4.28 -74.25 8.02
CA ARG A 209 3.19 -74.80 8.84
C ARG A 209 2.29 -75.70 7.99
N ASN A 210 1.92 -75.28 6.80
CA ASN A 210 1.08 -76.07 5.89
C ASN A 210 1.78 -77.35 5.45
N TYR A 211 3.08 -77.27 5.14
CA TYR A 211 3.91 -78.43 4.82
C TYR A 211 3.94 -79.45 5.98
N LEU A 212 4.16 -78.99 7.21
CA LEU A 212 4.17 -79.85 8.40
C LEU A 212 2.79 -80.47 8.66
N ILE A 213 1.71 -79.71 8.48
CA ILE A 213 0.34 -80.23 8.59
C ILE A 213 0.13 -81.34 7.56
N GLN A 214 0.54 -81.12 6.30
CA GLN A 214 0.43 -82.13 5.25
C GLN A 214 1.22 -83.39 5.60
N LYS A 215 2.47 -83.25 6.07
CA LYS A 215 3.31 -84.38 6.49
C LYS A 215 2.72 -85.14 7.68
N LEU A 216 2.18 -84.42 8.67
CA LEU A 216 1.51 -85.03 9.82
C LEU A 216 0.27 -85.81 9.39
N VAL A 217 -0.51 -85.30 8.44
CA VAL A 217 -1.69 -85.99 7.89
C VAL A 217 -1.27 -87.23 7.09
N GLU A 218 -0.20 -87.16 6.30
CA GLU A 218 0.38 -88.31 5.58
C GLU A 218 0.82 -89.41 6.55
N GLU A 219 1.58 -89.07 7.60
CA GLU A 219 2.01 -90.03 8.62
C GLU A 219 0.83 -90.59 9.43
N LYS A 220 -0.16 -89.76 9.78
CA LYS A 220 -1.39 -90.23 10.44
C LYS A 220 -2.15 -91.24 9.56
N ARG A 221 -2.23 -90.99 8.25
CA ARG A 221 -2.82 -91.93 7.29
C ARG A 221 -2.01 -93.22 7.19
N ARG A 222 -0.68 -93.13 7.18
CA ARG A 222 0.23 -94.30 7.16
C ARG A 222 0.10 -95.14 8.44
N SER A 223 0.11 -94.49 9.60
CA SER A 223 -0.08 -95.13 10.90
C SER A 223 -1.45 -95.82 11.00
N ALA A 224 -2.52 -95.19 10.50
CA ALA A 224 -3.83 -95.81 10.44
C ALA A 224 -3.87 -97.06 9.53
N ARG A 225 -3.18 -97.04 8.39
CA ARG A 225 -3.04 -98.22 7.51
C ARG A 225 -2.26 -99.35 8.18
N LEU A 226 -1.12 -99.03 8.81
CA LEU A 226 -0.32 -100.00 9.55
C LEU A 226 -1.11 -100.61 10.70
N ALA A 227 -1.87 -99.81 11.45
CA ALA A 227 -2.74 -100.31 12.52
C ALA A 227 -3.79 -101.29 11.97
N GLN A 228 -4.37 -101.00 10.80
CA GLN A 228 -5.29 -101.92 10.12
C GLN A 228 -4.61 -103.22 9.67
N GLU A 229 -3.37 -103.16 9.19
CA GLU A 229 -2.57 -104.34 8.83
C GLU A 229 -2.18 -105.18 10.06
N CYS A 230 -1.77 -104.54 11.16
CA CYS A 230 -1.54 -105.19 12.45
C CYS A 230 -2.82 -105.88 12.94
N GLU A 231 -3.96 -105.19 12.91
CA GLU A 231 -5.23 -105.77 13.33
C GLU A 231 -5.65 -106.95 12.43
N ARG A 232 -5.33 -106.91 11.12
CA ARG A 232 -5.57 -108.03 10.20
C ARG A 232 -4.67 -109.23 10.51
N THR A 233 -3.37 -109.01 10.68
CA THR A 233 -2.40 -110.07 11.00
C THR A 233 -2.65 -110.67 12.39
N GLU A 234 -3.05 -109.87 13.38
CA GLU A 234 -3.50 -110.34 14.68
C GLU A 234 -4.73 -111.27 14.56
N ARG A 235 -5.74 -110.90 13.75
CA ARG A 235 -6.89 -111.78 13.48
C ARG A 235 -6.47 -113.09 12.80
N GLU A 236 -5.53 -113.04 11.87
CA GLU A 236 -5.00 -114.24 11.18
C GLU A 236 -4.21 -115.13 12.15
N ASN A 237 -3.33 -114.56 12.97
CA ASN A 237 -2.61 -115.26 14.03
C ASN A 237 -3.56 -115.87 15.06
N GLN A 238 -4.59 -115.14 15.50
CA GLN A 238 -5.61 -115.67 16.40
C GLN A 238 -6.34 -116.88 15.79
N LYS A 239 -6.63 -116.87 14.48
CA LYS A 239 -7.21 -118.04 13.79
C LYS A 239 -6.24 -119.23 13.78
N LEU A 240 -4.95 -119.00 13.49
CA LEU A 240 -3.92 -120.04 13.51
C LEU A 240 -3.69 -120.60 14.90
N VAL A 241 -3.67 -119.76 15.94
CA VAL A 241 -3.59 -120.20 17.35
C VAL A 241 -4.80 -121.04 17.71
N LYS A 242 -6.03 -120.63 17.33
CA LYS A 242 -7.23 -121.47 17.53
C LYS A 242 -7.17 -122.81 16.79
N GLN A 243 -6.58 -122.85 15.59
CA GLN A 243 -6.35 -124.10 14.86
C GLN A 243 -5.29 -124.99 15.55
N LEU A 244 -4.21 -124.39 16.08
CA LEU A 244 -3.20 -125.08 16.88
C LEU A 244 -3.77 -125.59 18.22
N GLU A 245 -4.62 -124.82 18.89
CA GLU A 245 -5.31 -125.24 20.12
C GLU A 245 -6.34 -126.35 19.85
N ALA A 246 -7.05 -126.28 18.72
CA ALA A 246 -7.90 -127.38 18.26
C ALA A 246 -7.09 -128.65 17.94
N GLY A 247 -5.85 -128.49 17.44
CA GLY A 247 -4.89 -129.59 17.24
C GLY A 247 -4.17 -130.07 18.51
N LYS A 248 -4.13 -129.26 19.59
CA LYS A 248 -3.46 -129.58 20.88
C LYS A 248 -4.33 -130.30 21.90
N LYS A 249 -5.58 -130.68 21.55
CA LYS A 249 -6.44 -131.53 22.41
C LYS A 249 -5.97 -133.00 22.55
N THR A 250 -4.72 -133.31 22.20
CA THR A 250 -4.16 -134.67 22.32
C THR A 250 -2.72 -134.74 22.82
N ILE A 251 -2.25 -133.85 23.71
CA ILE A 251 -1.20 -134.14 24.71
C ILE A 251 -1.16 -132.99 25.74
N GLY A 252 -1.28 -133.35 27.01
CA GLY A 252 -1.30 -132.44 28.17
C GLY A 252 0.08 -132.11 28.74
N MET A 253 0.03 -131.59 29.97
CA MET A 253 1.11 -131.03 30.82
C MET A 253 1.62 -129.67 30.33
N GLY A 254 1.58 -128.58 31.09
CA GLY A 254 1.70 -128.42 32.54
C GLY A 254 3.09 -127.86 32.85
N MET A 255 3.18 -126.61 33.33
CA MET A 255 4.11 -126.15 34.38
C MET A 255 4.09 -124.62 34.52
N THR A 256 4.11 -124.23 35.78
CA THR A 256 4.34 -122.92 36.41
C THR A 256 5.72 -122.34 36.10
N LEU A 257 5.87 -121.01 36.08
CA LEU A 257 7.03 -120.35 36.69
C LEU A 257 6.75 -118.87 37.00
N ASP A 258 6.84 -118.56 38.30
CA ASP A 258 7.00 -117.22 38.87
C ASP A 258 8.38 -116.62 38.55
N SER A 259 8.45 -115.29 38.74
CA SER A 259 9.65 -114.50 39.06
C SER A 259 10.61 -114.15 37.92
N PHE A 260 10.82 -112.86 37.69
CA PHE A 260 12.13 -112.22 37.84
C PHE A 260 12.00 -110.68 37.77
N ASP A 261 12.09 -110.05 38.94
CA ASP A 261 12.53 -108.67 39.10
C ASP A 261 14.00 -108.55 38.68
N PHE A 262 14.33 -107.53 37.89
CA PHE A 262 15.72 -107.06 37.74
C PHE A 262 15.79 -105.56 38.01
N ALA A 263 16.51 -105.23 39.07
CA ALA A 263 16.84 -103.90 39.54
C ALA A 263 18.21 -103.42 39.00
N ALA A 264 18.42 -102.11 39.10
CA ALA A 264 19.68 -101.32 39.14
C ALA A 264 20.29 -100.83 37.79
N SER A 265 20.26 -99.52 37.42
CA SER A 265 20.95 -98.27 37.92
C SER A 265 22.33 -98.01 37.24
N PRO A 266 22.94 -96.77 37.21
CA PRO A 266 22.75 -95.55 38.05
C PRO A 266 22.68 -94.19 37.28
N GLY A 267 21.94 -93.15 37.73
CA GLY A 267 22.36 -92.03 38.62
C GLY A 267 22.57 -90.69 37.84
N PRO A 268 22.76 -89.49 38.44
CA PRO A 268 22.24 -88.88 39.67
C PRO A 268 21.72 -87.41 39.47
N GLY A 269 20.97 -86.90 40.47
CA GLY A 269 20.82 -85.45 40.74
C GLY A 269 19.56 -84.79 40.15
N GLY A 270 18.75 -84.03 40.89
CA GLY A 270 18.81 -83.63 42.28
C GLY A 270 17.63 -82.69 42.56
N ARG A 271 17.05 -82.85 43.76
CA ARG A 271 16.42 -81.84 44.64
C ARG A 271 15.39 -80.91 43.97
N GLY A 272 14.12 -80.89 44.39
CA GLY A 272 13.69 -80.87 45.78
C GLY A 272 12.86 -79.60 45.99
N SER A 273 11.55 -79.73 45.85
CA SER A 273 10.56 -78.76 46.30
C SER A 273 10.44 -78.84 47.81
N GLN A 274 10.57 -77.70 48.51
CA GLN A 274 9.81 -77.37 49.72
C GLN A 274 10.07 -75.91 50.17
N ARG A 275 8.98 -75.15 50.37
CA ARG A 275 8.86 -74.03 51.35
C ARG A 275 9.14 -74.58 52.77
N PRO A 276 9.37 -73.80 53.86
CA PRO A 276 8.99 -72.38 54.12
C PRO A 276 10.00 -71.55 54.99
N GLY A 277 9.67 -70.27 55.26
CA GLY A 277 9.93 -69.65 56.57
C GLY A 277 11.22 -68.83 56.81
N THR A 278 11.05 -67.51 56.83
CA THR A 278 11.54 -66.53 57.84
C THR A 278 12.97 -66.60 58.41
N THR A 279 13.82 -65.62 58.03
CA THR A 279 14.71 -64.75 58.87
C THR A 279 16.03 -64.38 58.16
N GLY A 280 16.43 -63.09 58.23
CA GLY A 280 17.73 -62.54 57.80
C GLY A 280 17.84 -62.34 56.28
N GLY A 281 17.98 -61.14 55.72
CA GLY A 281 18.79 -60.02 56.17
C GLY A 281 20.14 -60.07 55.46
N ILE A 282 20.37 -59.08 54.59
CA ILE A 282 21.65 -58.72 53.96
C ILE A 282 22.07 -59.61 52.77
N VAL A 283 21.64 -59.24 51.56
CA VAL A 283 22.41 -59.13 50.28
C VAL A 283 21.37 -58.92 49.16
N ARG A 284 20.83 -57.70 49.01
CA ARG A 284 20.02 -57.32 47.82
C ARG A 284 19.92 -55.81 47.56
N SER A 285 20.94 -55.03 47.92
CA SER A 285 20.89 -53.56 47.90
C SER A 285 21.72 -52.88 46.78
N LEU A 286 22.12 -53.58 45.72
CA LEU A 286 22.87 -52.96 44.60
C LEU A 286 22.18 -53.00 43.23
N ALA A 287 21.15 -53.83 43.03
CA ALA A 287 20.40 -53.88 41.77
C ALA A 287 19.17 -52.97 41.74
N ASP A 288 18.64 -52.60 42.91
CA ASP A 288 17.37 -51.86 43.06
C ASP A 288 17.55 -50.34 42.88
N THR A 289 18.71 -49.81 43.26
CA THR A 289 19.02 -48.37 43.14
C THR A 289 19.10 -47.89 41.69
N GLY A 290 19.52 -48.76 40.76
CA GLY A 290 19.58 -48.45 39.33
C GLY A 290 18.21 -48.45 38.63
N ALA A 291 17.27 -49.29 39.09
CA ALA A 291 15.89 -49.26 38.62
C ALA A 291 15.16 -48.03 39.19
N ASP A 292 15.33 -47.77 40.48
CA ASP A 292 14.76 -46.61 41.17
C ASP A 292 15.25 -45.28 40.60
N ASN A 293 16.54 -45.18 40.26
CA ASN A 293 17.07 -43.97 39.63
C ASN A 293 16.50 -43.75 38.22
N ARG A 294 16.32 -44.83 37.44
CA ARG A 294 15.64 -44.74 36.13
C ARG A 294 14.18 -44.31 36.28
N TYR A 295 13.45 -44.86 37.25
CA TYR A 295 12.08 -44.43 37.52
C TYR A 295 11.99 -42.98 38.00
N LYS A 296 12.92 -42.53 38.86
CA LYS A 296 13.01 -41.13 39.30
C LYS A 296 13.28 -40.18 38.13
N GLU A 297 14.14 -40.57 37.19
CA GLU A 297 14.39 -39.78 35.97
C GLU A 297 13.20 -39.74 35.02
N ILE A 298 12.52 -40.88 34.83
CA ILE A 298 11.29 -40.94 34.04
C ILE A 298 10.21 -40.06 34.67
N ILE A 299 10.01 -40.13 35.99
CA ILE A 299 9.06 -39.28 36.71
C ILE A 299 9.44 -37.80 36.57
N LYS A 300 10.72 -37.45 36.67
CA LYS A 300 11.21 -36.07 36.49
C LYS A 300 10.97 -35.58 35.06
N ARG A 301 11.15 -36.44 34.05
CA ARG A 301 10.86 -36.14 32.64
C ARG A 301 9.36 -35.96 32.40
N LEU A 302 8.53 -36.86 32.94
CA LEU A 302 7.07 -36.77 32.83
C LEU A 302 6.52 -35.53 33.54
N LYS A 303 7.04 -35.17 34.72
CA LYS A 303 6.67 -33.93 35.42
C LYS A 303 7.04 -32.68 34.59
N ARG A 304 8.21 -32.66 33.96
CA ARG A 304 8.60 -31.56 33.05
C ARG A 304 7.69 -31.50 31.83
N LEU A 305 7.35 -32.63 31.21
CA LEU A 305 6.44 -32.69 30.08
C LEU A 305 5.05 -32.17 30.46
N LEU A 306 4.52 -32.60 31.61
CA LEU A 306 3.23 -32.16 32.12
C LEU A 306 3.24 -30.65 32.41
N GLU A 307 4.32 -30.13 32.99
CA GLU A 307 4.46 -28.69 33.20
C GLU A 307 4.54 -27.91 31.88
N THR A 308 5.28 -28.41 30.89
CA THR A 308 5.29 -27.79 29.56
C THR A 308 3.93 -27.82 28.87
N GLU A 309 3.16 -28.90 29.03
CA GLU A 309 1.80 -28.99 28.49
C GLU A 309 0.83 -28.06 29.24
N ARG A 310 0.97 -27.91 30.56
CA ARG A 310 0.20 -26.91 31.32
C ARG A 310 0.49 -25.49 30.88
N VAL A 311 1.77 -25.14 30.70
CA VAL A 311 2.17 -23.81 30.21
C VAL A 311 1.68 -23.58 28.78
N LYS A 312 1.76 -24.56 27.88
CA LYS A 312 1.19 -24.47 26.52
C LYS A 312 -0.33 -24.31 26.54
N ALA A 313 -1.04 -25.08 27.38
CA ALA A 313 -2.49 -24.98 27.52
C ALA A 313 -2.92 -23.61 28.08
N GLN A 314 -2.16 -23.07 29.03
CA GLN A 314 -2.40 -21.72 29.55
C GLN A 314 -2.14 -20.66 28.47
N LYS A 315 -1.01 -20.76 27.75
CA LYS A 315 -0.70 -19.87 26.64
C LYS A 315 -1.76 -19.90 25.54
N ALA A 316 -2.29 -21.08 25.18
CA ALA A 316 -3.36 -21.21 24.19
C ALA A 316 -4.68 -20.59 24.69
N LYS A 317 -4.99 -20.67 25.99
CA LYS A 317 -6.14 -19.98 26.59
C LYS A 317 -5.95 -18.46 26.54
N ASP A 318 -4.77 -17.98 26.91
CA ASP A 318 -4.45 -16.55 26.89
C ASP A 318 -4.47 -16.01 25.45
N GLU A 319 -3.92 -16.75 24.47
CA GLU A 319 -4.02 -16.43 23.05
C GLU A 319 -5.47 -16.41 22.58
N HIS A 320 -6.31 -17.38 22.97
CA HIS A 320 -7.73 -17.37 22.64
C HIS A 320 -8.48 -16.18 23.27
N ILE A 321 -8.16 -15.81 24.51
CA ILE A 321 -8.71 -14.64 25.20
C ILE A 321 -8.26 -13.35 24.51
N THR A 322 -6.97 -13.22 24.15
CA THR A 322 -6.47 -12.05 23.41
C THR A 322 -7.08 -11.97 22.01
N LEU A 323 -7.26 -13.10 21.32
CA LEU A 323 -7.96 -13.14 20.04
C LEU A 323 -9.42 -12.75 20.20
N GLN A 324 -10.13 -13.24 21.22
CA GLN A 324 -11.49 -12.78 21.51
C GLN A 324 -11.56 -11.30 21.88
N ASN A 325 -10.58 -10.77 22.61
CA ASN A 325 -10.51 -9.35 22.94
C ASN A 325 -10.13 -8.49 21.73
N SER A 326 -9.39 -9.06 20.76
CA SER A 326 -9.06 -8.41 19.48
C SER A 326 -10.23 -8.43 18.47
N LYS A 327 -11.23 -9.30 18.69
CA LYS A 327 -12.51 -9.24 17.97
C LYS A 327 -13.24 -8.00 18.43
N THR A 328 -13.08 -6.94 17.64
CA THR A 328 -13.58 -5.60 17.91
C THR A 328 -15.08 -5.59 18.27
N GLU A 329 -15.51 -4.61 19.07
CA GLU A 329 -16.93 -4.40 19.41
C GLU A 329 -17.84 -4.43 18.16
N MET A 330 -17.33 -4.01 17.00
CA MET A 330 -18.00 -4.08 15.70
C MET A 330 -18.35 -5.52 15.27
N GLU A 331 -17.45 -6.47 15.48
CA GLU A 331 -17.68 -7.88 15.15
C GLU A 331 -18.75 -8.50 16.05
N LYS A 332 -18.77 -8.11 17.33
CA LYS A 332 -19.84 -8.52 18.26
C LYS A 332 -21.19 -8.00 17.79
N LEU A 333 -21.28 -6.72 17.43
CA LEU A 333 -22.52 -6.10 16.92
C LEU A 333 -22.98 -6.75 15.61
N LEU A 334 -22.06 -7.11 14.72
CA LEU A 334 -22.34 -7.85 13.48
C LEU A 334 -22.86 -9.27 13.76
N ARG A 335 -22.24 -10.00 14.68
CA ARG A 335 -22.69 -11.34 15.08
C ARG A 335 -24.07 -11.33 15.70
N ASP A 336 -24.35 -10.35 16.57
CA ASP A 336 -25.67 -10.17 17.17
C ASP A 336 -26.73 -9.90 16.09
N SER A 337 -26.44 -9.01 15.12
CA SER A 337 -27.36 -8.75 14.00
C SER A 337 -27.55 -9.97 13.08
N ILE A 338 -26.52 -10.78 12.86
CA ILE A 338 -26.61 -12.02 12.10
C ILE A 338 -27.46 -13.05 12.85
N GLU A 339 -27.31 -13.17 14.16
CA GLU A 339 -28.09 -14.13 14.97
C GLU A 339 -29.58 -13.71 15.05
N ASP A 340 -29.88 -12.42 15.16
CA ASP A 340 -31.25 -11.89 15.09
C ASP A 340 -31.93 -12.27 13.76
N VAL A 341 -31.20 -12.19 12.65
CA VAL A 341 -31.70 -12.60 11.32
C VAL A 341 -31.78 -14.12 11.19
N ARG A 342 -30.85 -14.89 11.78
CA ARG A 342 -30.97 -16.35 11.87
C ARG A 342 -32.22 -16.76 12.62
N ASP A 343 -32.55 -16.09 13.72
CA ASP A 343 -33.77 -16.36 14.47
C ASP A 343 -35.03 -16.02 13.67
N GLN A 344 -34.99 -14.97 12.84
CA GLN A 344 -36.05 -14.67 11.88
C GLN A 344 -36.16 -15.73 10.78
N ILE A 345 -35.04 -16.26 10.28
CA ILE A 345 -35.04 -17.38 9.32
C ILE A 345 -35.60 -18.65 9.98
N ARG A 346 -35.17 -18.98 11.22
CA ARG A 346 -35.70 -20.10 12.01
C ARG A 346 -37.20 -19.94 12.24
N LYS A 347 -37.68 -18.74 12.58
CA LYS A 347 -39.11 -18.42 12.76
C LYS A 347 -39.89 -18.54 11.45
N ARG A 348 -39.39 -18.02 10.33
CA ARG A 348 -40.01 -18.18 9.00
C ARG A 348 -40.06 -19.65 8.56
N ARG A 349 -38.99 -20.42 8.80
CA ARG A 349 -38.95 -21.87 8.53
C ARG A 349 -39.93 -22.65 9.41
N LYS A 350 -40.15 -22.24 10.66
CA LYS A 350 -41.15 -22.83 11.56
C LYS A 350 -42.59 -22.39 11.23
N ALA A 351 -42.77 -21.19 10.68
CA ALA A 351 -44.08 -20.61 10.35
C ALA A 351 -44.56 -20.94 8.93
N ALA A 352 -43.70 -21.40 8.03
CA ALA A 352 -44.09 -21.92 6.72
C ALA A 352 -44.67 -23.34 6.89
N PRO A 353 -46.00 -23.55 6.76
CA PRO A 353 -46.55 -24.90 6.72
C PRO A 353 -46.03 -25.62 5.49
N SER A 354 -45.65 -26.89 5.65
CA SER A 354 -45.18 -27.77 4.58
C SER A 354 -46.23 -27.91 3.48
N SER A 355 -46.14 -27.08 2.45
CA SER A 355 -46.93 -27.20 1.23
C SER A 355 -46.02 -27.24 0.00
N SER A 356 -45.30 -28.36 -0.17
CA SER A 356 -44.81 -28.82 -1.48
C SER A 356 -44.21 -30.23 -1.38
N SER A 357 -45.11 -31.20 -1.30
CA SER A 357 -44.88 -32.49 -1.95
C SER A 357 -44.90 -32.28 -3.47
N SER A 358 -43.74 -32.18 -4.12
CA SER A 358 -43.59 -32.57 -5.53
C SER A 358 -42.11 -32.57 -5.99
N THR A 359 -41.63 -33.77 -6.28
CA THR A 359 -40.81 -34.14 -7.44
C THR A 359 -39.46 -33.42 -7.65
N GLY A 360 -38.35 -34.08 -7.31
CA GLY A 360 -37.03 -33.61 -7.75
C GLY A 360 -35.82 -34.36 -7.19
N LYS A 361 -35.52 -35.52 -7.79
CA LYS A 361 -34.22 -36.22 -7.87
C LYS A 361 -33.07 -35.78 -6.95
N GLY A 362 -32.65 -36.74 -6.12
CA GLY A 362 -31.24 -37.15 -6.07
C GLY A 362 -30.37 -36.49 -5.02
N SER A 363 -30.37 -37.04 -3.80
CA SER A 363 -29.12 -37.14 -3.04
C SER A 363 -29.22 -38.25 -2.01
N ARG A 364 -28.36 -39.27 -2.18
CA ARG A 364 -28.23 -40.43 -1.31
C ARG A 364 -27.83 -39.96 0.09
N ARG A 365 -28.75 -40.02 1.06
CA ARG A 365 -28.38 -39.85 2.47
C ARG A 365 -27.65 -41.10 2.95
N SER A 366 -26.38 -40.87 3.27
CA SER A 366 -25.51 -41.72 4.06
C SER A 366 -26.22 -42.19 5.34
N ILE A 367 -26.40 -43.51 5.43
CA ILE A 367 -26.59 -44.25 6.68
C ILE A 367 -25.24 -44.26 7.39
N LEU A 368 -24.89 -43.18 8.06
CA LEU A 368 -23.90 -43.22 9.14
C LEU A 368 -24.14 -42.04 10.06
N GLY A 369 -24.75 -42.34 11.20
CA GLY A 369 -24.93 -41.38 12.28
C GLY A 369 -23.58 -40.91 12.80
N THR A 370 -23.30 -39.63 12.59
CA THR A 370 -22.41 -38.87 13.46
C THR A 370 -23.02 -37.49 13.65
N GLY A 371 -23.23 -37.14 14.91
CA GLY A 371 -23.37 -35.77 15.40
C GLY A 371 -24.54 -34.96 14.85
N LYS A 372 -25.62 -34.90 15.61
CA LYS A 372 -26.30 -33.64 16.03
C LYS A 372 -25.62 -32.37 15.48
N SER A 373 -25.85 -32.03 14.21
CA SER A 373 -25.73 -30.65 13.77
C SER A 373 -27.03 -30.02 14.25
N ASP A 374 -26.92 -29.31 15.37
CA ASP A 374 -27.87 -28.30 15.79
C ASP A 374 -28.45 -27.59 14.56
N GLY A 375 -29.75 -27.29 14.58
CA GLY A 375 -30.51 -26.69 13.45
C GLY A 375 -30.09 -25.24 13.15
N GLY A 376 -28.79 -25.01 13.05
CA GLY A 376 -28.14 -23.76 12.72
C GLY A 376 -28.39 -23.46 11.25
N VAL A 377 -28.98 -22.29 11.02
CA VAL A 377 -29.10 -21.68 9.70
C VAL A 377 -27.67 -21.34 9.23
N SER A 378 -27.20 -22.03 8.19
CA SER A 378 -25.87 -21.74 7.60
C SER A 378 -25.89 -20.36 6.95
N VAL A 379 -24.72 -19.76 6.74
CA VAL A 379 -24.62 -18.48 6.00
C VAL A 379 -25.13 -18.63 4.56
N ASP A 380 -25.07 -19.85 4.00
CA ASP A 380 -25.59 -20.18 2.66
C ASP A 380 -27.13 -20.14 2.59
N ASP A 381 -27.81 -20.22 3.74
CA ASP A 381 -29.27 -20.11 3.82
C ASP A 381 -29.76 -18.65 3.73
N PHE A 382 -28.85 -17.66 3.76
CA PHE A 382 -29.19 -16.25 3.71
C PHE A 382 -29.49 -15.82 2.28
N THR A 383 -30.74 -15.42 2.06
CA THR A 383 -31.15 -14.76 0.82
C THR A 383 -30.56 -13.35 0.74
N SER A 384 -30.63 -12.73 -0.44
CA SER A 384 -30.19 -11.34 -0.61
C SER A 384 -30.93 -10.37 0.32
N SER A 385 -32.23 -10.58 0.54
CA SER A 385 -33.03 -9.73 1.44
C SER A 385 -32.66 -9.92 2.91
N ASP A 386 -32.22 -11.12 3.30
CA ASP A 386 -31.76 -11.37 4.67
C ASP A 386 -30.42 -10.67 4.94
N ARG A 387 -29.54 -10.61 3.93
CA ARG A 387 -28.26 -9.88 4.02
C ARG A 387 -28.48 -8.37 4.11
N GLU A 388 -29.41 -7.83 3.33
CA GLU A 388 -29.83 -6.43 3.41
C GLU A 388 -30.36 -6.09 4.80
N ARG A 389 -31.21 -6.95 5.36
CA ARG A 389 -31.76 -6.79 6.70
C ARG A 389 -30.71 -6.88 7.83
N VAL A 390 -29.66 -7.68 7.66
CA VAL A 390 -28.50 -7.69 8.58
C VAL A 390 -27.81 -6.32 8.57
N LEU A 391 -27.63 -5.72 7.39
CA LEU A 391 -27.02 -4.39 7.26
C LEU A 391 -27.91 -3.30 7.85
N GLU A 392 -29.21 -3.35 7.62
CA GLU A 392 -30.18 -2.42 8.23
C GLU A 392 -30.14 -2.50 9.77
N LEU A 393 -30.17 -3.71 10.34
CA LEU A 393 -30.07 -3.92 11.79
C LEU A 393 -28.71 -3.52 12.36
N LEU A 394 -27.65 -3.65 11.57
CA LEU A 394 -26.31 -3.20 11.95
C LEU A 394 -26.21 -1.67 11.99
N PHE A 395 -26.73 -0.98 10.96
CA PHE A 395 -26.72 0.48 10.90
C PHE A 395 -27.75 1.15 11.81
N ALA A 396 -28.82 0.44 12.19
CA ALA A 396 -29.77 0.90 13.21
C ALA A 396 -29.14 1.02 14.61
N LYS A 397 -28.01 0.32 14.86
CA LYS A 397 -27.27 0.44 16.13
C LYS A 397 -26.40 1.69 16.07
N GLU A 398 -26.80 2.77 16.76
CA GLU A 398 -26.07 4.05 16.87
C GLU A 398 -24.58 3.86 17.25
N ARG A 399 -24.29 2.82 18.02
CA ARG A 399 -22.92 2.43 18.41
C ARG A 399 -22.04 2.05 17.22
N VAL A 400 -22.58 1.41 16.19
CA VAL A 400 -21.85 1.08 14.94
C VAL A 400 -21.45 2.35 14.22
N ILE A 401 -22.38 3.30 14.09
CA ILE A 401 -22.13 4.59 13.47
C ILE A 401 -21.04 5.34 14.23
N THR A 402 -21.10 5.36 15.56
CA THR A 402 -20.08 5.98 16.41
C THR A 402 -18.70 5.34 16.22
N LEU A 403 -18.62 4.01 16.18
CA LEU A 403 -17.37 3.28 15.97
C LEU A 403 -16.80 3.51 14.56
N LEU A 404 -17.67 3.57 13.54
CA LEU A 404 -17.27 3.91 12.17
C LEU A 404 -16.82 5.36 12.05
N GLN A 405 -17.48 6.30 12.73
CA GLN A 405 -17.06 7.71 12.76
C GLN A 405 -15.70 7.88 13.43
N ILE A 406 -15.45 7.22 14.57
CA ILE A 406 -14.15 7.24 15.25
C ILE A 406 -13.04 6.65 14.36
N LYS A 407 -13.37 5.66 13.50
CA LYS A 407 -12.40 5.06 12.58
C LYS A 407 -12.22 5.84 11.27
N ALA A 408 -13.28 6.43 10.74
CA ALA A 408 -13.25 7.25 9.53
C ALA A 408 -12.64 8.63 9.80
N PHE A 409 -12.83 9.15 11.01
CA PHE A 409 -12.31 10.43 11.49
C PHE A 409 -11.67 10.26 12.87
N PRO A 410 -10.45 9.69 12.94
CA PRO A 410 -9.76 9.53 14.21
C PRO A 410 -9.55 10.90 14.87
N PRO A 411 -9.88 11.07 16.17
CA PRO A 411 -9.56 12.30 16.87
C PRO A 411 -8.04 12.51 16.85
N ALA A 412 -7.58 13.76 16.80
CA ALA A 412 -6.15 14.10 16.68
C ALA A 412 -5.26 13.45 17.78
N SER A 413 -5.84 13.11 18.94
CA SER A 413 -5.19 12.34 20.00
C SER A 413 -4.89 10.88 19.63
N ALA A 414 -5.75 10.22 18.85
CA ALA A 414 -5.56 8.85 18.41
C ALA A 414 -4.50 8.72 17.29
N LEU A 415 -4.30 9.79 16.51
CA LEU A 415 -3.19 9.87 15.53
C LEU A 415 -1.83 10.04 16.21
N ALA A 416 -1.80 10.65 17.40
CA ALA A 416 -0.58 10.77 18.21
C ALA A 416 -0.16 9.43 18.84
N ASP A 417 -1.12 8.59 19.25
CA ASP A 417 -0.85 7.27 19.84
C ASP A 417 -0.51 6.19 18.80
N ALA A 418 -1.01 6.30 17.57
CA ALA A 418 -0.62 5.40 16.47
C ALA A 418 0.86 5.54 16.05
N ASN A 419 1.52 6.64 16.44
CA ASN A 419 2.94 6.90 16.16
C ASN A 419 3.87 6.47 17.31
N LYS A 420 3.33 5.89 18.39
CA LYS A 420 4.12 5.21 19.43
C LYS A 420 4.05 3.71 19.18
N GLY A 421 5.10 3.18 18.54
CA GLY A 421 5.37 1.75 18.53
C GLY A 421 5.46 1.17 19.94
N PRO A 422 5.45 -0.17 20.10
CA PRO A 422 5.33 -0.80 21.42
C PRO A 422 6.57 -0.47 22.27
N GLU A 423 6.39 0.43 23.25
CA GLU A 423 7.39 0.73 24.27
C GLU A 423 7.60 -0.49 25.17
N GLY A 424 8.73 -1.16 24.96
CA GLY A 424 9.27 -2.17 25.87
C GLY A 424 10.76 -2.00 26.02
N THR A 425 11.18 -0.97 26.77
CA THR A 425 12.29 -0.96 27.76
C THR A 425 12.61 0.49 28.13
N LYS A 426 12.25 0.91 29.35
CA LYS A 426 12.66 2.19 29.93
C LYS A 426 14.15 2.17 30.25
N ALA A 427 14.98 2.79 29.42
CA ALA A 427 16.32 3.21 29.80
C ALA A 427 16.24 4.59 30.47
N LYS A 428 16.79 4.68 31.68
CA LYS A 428 16.94 5.89 32.50
C LYS A 428 17.80 6.93 31.74
N PRO A 429 17.41 8.22 31.67
CA PRO A 429 18.25 9.22 31.02
C PRO A 429 19.56 9.42 31.83
N PRO A 430 20.73 9.55 31.16
CA PRO A 430 21.98 9.83 31.83
C PRO A 430 21.96 11.24 32.45
N SER A 431 22.45 11.36 33.67
CA SER A 431 22.59 12.62 34.38
C SER A 431 23.57 13.57 33.69
N ALA A 432 23.34 14.87 33.81
CA ALA A 432 24.08 15.97 33.17
C ALA A 432 25.58 16.12 33.54
N GLN A 433 26.21 15.08 34.10
CA GLN A 433 27.64 15.05 34.44
C GLN A 433 28.50 14.32 33.39
N ASP A 434 27.90 13.55 32.48
CA ASP A 434 28.65 12.76 31.47
C ASP A 434 28.89 13.50 30.13
N LEU A 435 28.43 14.74 29.98
CA LEU A 435 28.57 15.54 28.74
C LEU A 435 29.75 16.52 28.75
N LYS A 436 30.69 16.41 29.71
CA LYS A 436 31.77 17.40 29.88
C LYS A 436 33.20 16.91 29.54
N ILE A 437 33.36 15.79 28.83
CA ILE A 437 34.69 15.25 28.46
C ILE A 437 34.94 15.20 26.93
N ALA A 438 34.01 15.64 26.09
CA ALA A 438 34.15 15.48 24.62
C ALA A 438 34.32 16.77 23.82
N TYR A 439 34.85 17.85 24.41
CA TYR A 439 35.18 19.08 23.67
C TYR A 439 36.45 19.74 24.21
N ASP A 440 37.59 19.08 23.96
CA ASP A 440 38.88 19.76 23.83
C ASP A 440 39.83 18.82 23.06
N GLY A 441 40.18 19.19 21.83
CA GLY A 441 41.02 18.34 20.99
C GLY A 441 41.05 18.76 19.54
N GLN A 442 41.95 19.69 19.25
CA GLN A 442 42.34 20.20 17.93
C GLN A 442 42.49 19.15 16.83
N GLY A 443 42.19 19.54 15.59
CA GLY A 443 42.63 18.75 14.42
C GLY A 443 41.99 19.17 13.10
N ARG A 444 42.37 20.32 12.57
CA ARG A 444 42.17 20.70 11.16
C ARG A 444 42.98 19.73 10.28
N PRO A 445 42.44 19.26 9.13
CA PRO A 445 43.32 19.21 7.96
C PRO A 445 42.69 19.81 6.70
N GLN A 446 43.63 20.15 5.82
CA GLN A 446 43.48 20.94 4.62
C GLN A 446 42.75 20.22 3.47
N SER A 447 42.19 21.08 2.63
CA SER A 447 41.92 20.89 1.20
C SER A 447 42.99 20.09 0.46
N SER A 448 42.56 19.15 -0.37
CA SER A 448 43.26 18.82 -1.62
C SER A 448 42.27 18.41 -2.71
N ASN A 449 42.23 19.22 -3.77
CA ASN A 449 41.75 18.87 -5.10
C ASN A 449 42.61 17.75 -5.70
N ASN A 450 42.01 16.71 -6.32
CA ASN A 450 42.32 16.26 -7.69
C ASN A 450 41.68 14.91 -8.07
N ALA A 451 41.48 14.75 -9.39
CA ALA A 451 41.31 13.52 -10.18
C ALA A 451 39.96 12.78 -10.02
N MET A 452 39.01 12.79 -10.97
CA MET A 452 39.07 12.44 -12.40
C MET A 452 39.64 11.03 -12.63
N GLY A 453 38.79 10.05 -12.94
CA GLY A 453 39.26 8.78 -13.50
C GLY A 453 38.37 7.55 -13.37
N LYS A 454 37.56 7.32 -14.43
CA LYS A 454 37.34 6.03 -15.12
C LYS A 454 36.59 4.87 -14.43
N MET A 455 35.41 4.63 -15.01
CA MET A 455 34.81 3.35 -15.42
C MET A 455 35.65 2.07 -15.27
N GLY A 456 35.07 1.06 -14.64
CA GLY A 456 35.50 -0.33 -14.68
C GLY A 456 34.30 -1.28 -14.63
N VAL A 457 33.96 -1.85 -15.80
CA VAL A 457 33.01 -2.95 -16.01
C VAL A 457 33.64 -4.25 -15.49
N PRO A 458 32.93 -5.14 -14.77
CA PRO A 458 33.40 -6.50 -14.58
C PRO A 458 32.98 -7.38 -15.77
N GLN A 459 33.99 -7.87 -16.49
CA GLN A 459 33.90 -8.89 -17.52
C GLN A 459 33.43 -10.23 -16.96
N VAL A 460 32.56 -10.86 -17.75
CA VAL A 460 32.18 -12.26 -17.71
C VAL A 460 33.37 -13.13 -18.13
N ALA A 461 33.79 -14.04 -17.26
CA ALA A 461 34.57 -15.24 -17.58
C ALA A 461 33.95 -16.35 -16.72
N GLY A 462 33.63 -17.54 -17.20
CA GLY A 462 34.12 -18.30 -18.34
C GLY A 462 34.05 -19.75 -17.85
N GLY A 463 33.16 -20.54 -18.44
CA GLY A 463 32.90 -21.91 -18.02
C GLY A 463 34.08 -22.84 -18.24
N ARG A 464 34.10 -23.93 -17.48
CA ARG A 464 34.80 -25.19 -17.81
C ARG A 464 34.09 -26.40 -17.19
N PRO A 465 34.32 -27.60 -17.74
CA PRO A 465 33.25 -28.55 -18.01
C PRO A 465 33.22 -29.77 -17.08
N ILE A 466 32.14 -30.51 -17.28
CA ILE A 466 31.81 -31.86 -16.84
C ILE A 466 32.99 -32.83 -17.01
N THR A 467 33.36 -33.53 -15.94
CA THR A 467 34.07 -34.81 -16.00
C THR A 467 33.22 -35.88 -15.35
N ALA A 468 32.75 -36.79 -16.19
CA ALA A 468 32.23 -38.10 -15.78
C ALA A 468 33.39 -38.99 -15.35
N GLY A 469 33.17 -39.84 -14.34
CA GLY A 469 34.12 -40.86 -13.91
C GLY A 469 33.65 -41.62 -12.69
N LEU A 470 33.02 -42.78 -12.97
CA LEU A 470 32.64 -43.91 -12.10
C LEU A 470 31.41 -43.78 -11.21
#